data_AF-E6WU85-F1
#
_entry.id   AF-E6WU85-F1
#
_cell.length_a   1.000
_cell.length_b   1.000
_cell.length_c   1.000
_cell.angle_alpha   90.00
_cell.angle_beta   90.00
_cell.angle_gamma   90.00
#
_symmetry.space_group_name_H-M   'P 1'
#
loop_
_entity.id
_entity.type
_entity.pdbx_description
1 polymer ?
#
loop_
_entity_poly.entity_id
_entity_poly.type
_entity_poly.pdbx_seq_one_letter_code
_entity_poly.pdbx_strand_id
1 'polypeptide(L)'
;MRKTLLAGLIAVPLMALAAVASAADPVVGRWKTIDGETGKPKSYVEITQAANGTLSGRIVELINPTKPNPTCDNCKDDRKGKPITGMEIIRGMKAEGGGKYAGGTILKPDEGKVYKSKMELVEGGRKLEVSGCIAFICKSQVWERQ
;
A
#
# COMPACT_ATOMS: atom_id res chain seq x y z
N MET A 1 17.84 -73.48 14.35
CA MET A 1 17.65 -72.07 14.79
C MET A 1 17.83 -71.16 13.59
N ARG A 2 16.76 -70.63 12.99
CA ARG A 2 16.83 -69.57 11.97
C ARG A 2 15.68 -68.60 12.24
N LYS A 3 16.01 -67.45 12.81
CA LYS A 3 15.06 -66.37 13.10
C LYS A 3 14.83 -65.58 11.81
N THR A 4 13.67 -65.75 11.20
CA THR A 4 13.18 -64.86 10.13
C THR A 4 12.69 -63.57 10.77
N LEU A 5 13.48 -62.50 10.64
CA LEU A 5 13.08 -61.16 11.06
C LEU A 5 12.16 -60.57 9.98
N LEU A 6 10.85 -60.55 10.26
CA LEU A 6 9.88 -59.76 9.50
C LEU A 6 10.12 -58.27 9.83
N ALA A 7 10.81 -57.56 8.94
CA ALA A 7 10.97 -56.11 9.00
C ALA A 7 9.65 -55.45 8.58
N GLY A 8 8.84 -55.04 9.56
CA GLY A 8 7.63 -54.26 9.31
C GLY A 8 7.97 -52.86 8.81
N LEU A 9 7.67 -52.57 7.54
CA LEU A 9 7.68 -51.21 7.00
C LEU A 9 6.53 -50.42 7.63
N ILE A 10 6.83 -49.57 8.61
CA ILE A 10 5.89 -48.56 9.10
C ILE A 10 5.88 -47.43 8.06
N ALA A 11 4.91 -47.44 7.17
CA ALA A 11 4.65 -46.35 6.25
C ALA A 11 4.06 -45.16 7.04
N VAL A 12 4.90 -44.19 7.38
CA VAL A 12 4.47 -42.92 7.97
C VAL A 12 3.75 -42.11 6.88
N PRO A 13 2.47 -41.74 7.03
CA PRO A 13 1.80 -40.89 6.05
C PRO A 13 2.42 -39.50 6.12
N LEU A 14 3.06 -39.08 5.03
CA LEU A 14 3.57 -37.72 4.87
C LEU A 14 2.36 -36.79 4.70
N MET A 15 1.88 -36.21 5.80
CA MET A 15 0.77 -35.26 5.79
C MET A 15 1.26 -33.97 5.11
N ALA A 16 0.91 -33.80 3.84
CA ALA A 16 1.24 -32.60 3.08
C ALA A 16 0.46 -31.40 3.67
N LEU A 17 1.17 -30.54 4.41
CA LEU A 17 0.63 -29.22 4.74
C LEU A 17 0.51 -28.42 3.45
N ALA A 18 -0.72 -28.28 2.93
CA ALA A 18 -1.02 -27.32 1.88
C ALA A 18 -0.79 -25.92 2.46
N ALA A 19 0.32 -25.28 2.07
CA ALA A 19 0.54 -23.87 2.35
C ALA A 19 -0.53 -23.08 1.60
N VAL A 20 -1.49 -22.53 2.33
CA VAL A 20 -2.39 -21.49 1.82
C VAL A 20 -1.54 -20.27 1.51
N ALA A 21 -1.17 -20.11 0.24
CA ALA A 21 -0.60 -18.86 -0.25
C ALA A 21 -1.71 -17.80 -0.24
N SER A 22 -1.69 -16.90 0.75
CA SER A 22 -2.54 -15.72 0.70
C SER A 22 -2.08 -14.86 -0.47
N ALA A 23 -2.94 -14.69 -1.48
CA ALA A 23 -2.70 -13.70 -2.51
C ALA A 23 -2.57 -12.31 -1.85
N ALA A 24 -1.63 -11.50 -2.33
CA ALA A 24 -1.52 -10.12 -1.90
C ALA A 24 -2.82 -9.36 -2.26
N ASP A 25 -3.21 -8.40 -1.41
CA ASP A 25 -4.36 -7.54 -1.69
C ASP A 25 -4.21 -6.86 -3.06
N PRO A 26 -5.25 -6.80 -3.92
CA PRO A 26 -5.14 -6.25 -5.27
C PRO A 26 -4.68 -4.79 -5.33
N VAL A 27 -4.77 -3.99 -4.25
CA VAL A 27 -4.23 -2.62 -4.26
C VAL A 27 -2.71 -2.55 -4.11
N VAL A 28 -2.07 -3.64 -3.66
CA VAL A 28 -0.61 -3.72 -3.55
C VAL A 28 0.02 -3.51 -4.93
N GLY A 29 1.11 -2.76 -4.95
CA GLY A 29 1.85 -2.41 -6.17
C GLY A 29 2.11 -0.92 -6.31
N ARG A 30 2.53 -0.52 -7.51
CA ARG A 30 3.00 0.83 -7.80
C ARG A 30 1.95 1.64 -8.56
N TRP A 31 1.78 2.88 -8.13
CA TRP A 31 0.73 3.79 -8.57
C TRP A 31 1.32 5.14 -8.94
N LYS A 32 1.01 5.62 -10.14
CA LYS A 32 1.33 6.97 -10.59
C LYS A 32 0.28 7.94 -10.04
N THR A 33 0.72 8.93 -9.29
CA THR A 33 -0.15 9.96 -8.74
C THR A 33 -0.32 11.10 -9.74
N ILE A 34 -1.53 11.65 -9.80
CA ILE A 34 -1.88 12.80 -10.63
C ILE A 34 -2.15 13.98 -9.71
N ASP A 35 -1.48 15.10 -9.98
CA ASP A 35 -1.70 16.34 -9.26
C ASP A 35 -3.09 16.91 -9.58
N GLY A 36 -3.94 17.05 -8.57
CA GLY A 36 -5.33 17.46 -8.76
C GLY A 36 -5.52 18.93 -9.17
N GLU A 37 -4.49 19.77 -9.10
CA GLU A 37 -4.54 21.19 -9.50
C GLU A 37 -4.05 21.36 -10.94
N THR A 38 -2.99 20.65 -11.32
CA THR A 38 -2.33 20.79 -12.62
C THR A 38 -2.66 19.68 -13.62
N GLY A 39 -3.22 18.56 -13.17
CA GLY A 39 -3.49 17.36 -13.99
C GLY A 39 -2.25 16.59 -14.42
N LYS A 40 -1.06 16.94 -13.91
CA LYS A 40 0.22 16.34 -14.31
C LYS A 40 0.61 15.18 -13.40
N PRO A 41 1.30 14.15 -13.92
CA PRO A 41 1.94 13.14 -13.08
C PRO A 41 2.94 13.77 -12.10
N LYS A 42 2.91 13.31 -10.85
CA LYS A 42 3.70 13.93 -9.77
C LYS A 42 4.70 12.99 -9.11
N SER A 43 4.31 11.75 -8.89
CA SER A 43 5.16 10.76 -8.22
C SER A 43 4.66 9.35 -8.48
N TYR A 44 5.49 8.37 -8.14
CA TYR A 44 5.06 7.00 -7.96
C TYR A 44 5.01 6.64 -6.48
N VAL A 45 3.90 6.03 -6.07
CA VAL A 45 3.66 5.52 -4.73
C VAL A 45 3.57 4.02 -4.78
N GLU A 46 4.36 3.34 -3.96
CA GLU A 46 4.26 1.90 -3.77
C GLU A 46 3.41 1.60 -2.53
N ILE A 47 2.35 0.82 -2.72
CA ILE A 47 1.48 0.35 -1.65
C ILE A 47 1.88 -1.08 -1.30
N THR A 48 2.09 -1.32 -0.02
CA THR A 48 2.52 -2.60 0.56
C THR A 48 1.56 -3.03 1.66
N GLN A 49 1.47 -4.34 1.89
CA GLN A 49 0.67 -4.93 2.96
C GLN A 49 1.57 -5.55 4.03
N ALA A 50 1.34 -5.19 5.30
CA ALA A 50 1.98 -5.82 6.44
C ALA A 50 1.34 -7.18 6.76
N ALA A 51 2.04 -8.03 7.53
CA ALA A 51 1.56 -9.35 7.92
C ALA A 51 0.21 -9.32 8.69
N ASN A 52 -0.12 -8.21 9.35
CA ASN A 52 -1.40 -8.00 10.03
C ASN A 52 -2.53 -7.49 9.09
N GLY A 53 -2.29 -7.46 7.77
CA GLY A 53 -3.23 -6.99 6.75
C GLY A 53 -3.28 -5.47 6.56
N THR A 54 -2.58 -4.68 7.38
CA THR A 54 -2.56 -3.21 7.26
C THR A 54 -1.80 -2.79 6.01
N LEU A 55 -2.38 -1.84 5.27
CA LEU A 55 -1.79 -1.27 4.07
C LEU A 55 -1.10 0.07 4.38
N SER A 56 0.08 0.23 3.82
CA SER A 56 0.89 1.44 3.88
C SER A 56 1.35 1.81 2.47
N GLY A 57 1.61 3.09 2.24
CA GLY A 57 2.03 3.59 0.94
C GLY A 57 3.18 4.59 1.05
N ARG A 58 4.22 4.41 0.23
CA ARG A 58 5.45 5.20 0.26
C ARG A 58 5.73 5.80 -1.11
N ILE A 59 6.14 7.07 -1.15
CA ILE A 59 6.62 7.69 -2.39
C ILE A 59 7.97 7.05 -2.73
N VAL A 60 8.06 6.36 -3.87
CA VAL A 60 9.29 5.68 -4.30
C VAL A 60 10.06 6.48 -5.35
N GLU A 61 9.38 7.37 -6.08
CA GLU A 61 10.00 8.19 -7.12
C GLU A 61 9.19 9.48 -7.33
N LEU A 62 9.87 10.60 -7.58
CA LEU A 62 9.25 11.88 -7.93
C LEU A 62 9.39 12.12 -9.44
N ILE A 63 8.33 12.67 -10.06
CA ILE A 63 8.31 12.98 -11.48
C ILE A 63 8.55 14.48 -11.64
N ASN A 64 9.63 14.84 -12.35
CA ASN A 64 10.03 16.23 -12.62
C ASN A 64 10.04 17.13 -11.36
N PRO A 65 10.72 16.73 -10.27
CA PRO A 65 10.70 17.53 -9.06
C PRO A 65 11.47 18.85 -9.26
N THR A 66 11.01 19.92 -8.60
CA THR A 66 11.66 21.24 -8.66
C THR A 66 13.04 21.27 -8.00
N LYS A 67 13.32 20.32 -7.11
CA LYS A 67 14.61 20.07 -6.47
C LYS A 67 14.86 18.56 -6.42
N PRO A 68 16.10 18.06 -6.49
CA PRO A 68 16.37 16.61 -6.57
C PRO A 68 15.86 15.79 -5.37
N ASN A 69 15.90 16.34 -4.15
CA ASN A 69 15.47 15.65 -2.95
C ASN A 69 14.75 16.60 -1.99
N PRO A 70 13.50 16.99 -2.31
CA PRO A 70 12.74 17.90 -1.47
C PRO A 70 12.39 17.24 -0.14
N THR A 71 12.31 18.03 0.91
CA THR A 71 11.90 17.60 2.26
C THR A 71 10.47 18.07 2.55
N CYS A 72 9.78 17.39 3.46
CA CYS A 72 8.47 17.88 3.95
C CYS A 72 8.66 18.91 5.06
N ASP A 73 8.91 20.16 4.69
CA ASP A 73 9.16 21.24 5.67
C ASP A 73 7.88 21.65 6.42
N ASN A 74 6.73 21.51 5.76
CA ASN A 74 5.41 21.85 6.31
C ASN A 74 4.82 20.74 7.22
N CYS A 75 5.36 19.53 7.18
CA CYS A 75 4.88 18.42 8.00
C CYS A 75 4.98 18.75 9.50
N LYS A 76 4.05 18.19 10.29
CA LYS A 76 3.95 18.44 11.74
C LYS A 76 4.24 17.20 12.60
N ASP A 77 4.47 16.06 11.98
CA ASP A 77 4.73 14.78 12.64
C ASP A 77 6.17 14.31 12.41
N ASP A 78 6.42 13.01 12.59
CA ASP A 78 7.70 12.33 12.41
C ASP A 78 8.32 12.50 11.01
N ARG A 79 7.54 12.98 10.04
CA ARG A 79 7.98 13.23 8.66
C ARG A 79 8.49 14.64 8.42
N LYS A 80 8.44 15.54 9.43
CA LYS A 80 8.97 16.90 9.32
C LYS A 80 10.46 16.92 9.01
N GLY A 81 10.84 17.66 7.96
CA GLY A 81 12.23 17.80 7.52
C GLY A 81 12.83 16.51 6.94
N LYS A 82 12.01 15.48 6.70
CA LYS A 82 12.46 14.24 6.07
C LYS A 82 12.32 14.33 4.54
N PRO A 83 13.19 13.64 3.78
CA PRO A 83 13.05 13.47 2.33
C PRO A 83 11.65 13.00 1.94
N ILE A 84 11.09 13.58 0.87
CA ILE A 84 9.80 13.15 0.30
C ILE A 84 9.98 11.79 -0.40
N THR A 85 11.07 11.56 -1.11
CA THR A 85 11.40 10.24 -1.62
C THR A 85 11.66 9.29 -0.46
N GLY A 86 10.96 8.16 -0.45
CA GLY A 86 10.95 7.22 0.66
C GLY A 86 9.99 7.59 1.79
N MET A 87 9.23 8.68 1.69
CA MET A 87 8.26 9.07 2.72
C MET A 87 7.01 8.20 2.66
N GLU A 88 6.64 7.60 3.80
CA GLU A 88 5.36 6.94 3.95
C GLU A 88 4.25 8.00 4.03
N ILE A 89 3.37 8.01 3.05
CA ILE A 89 2.25 8.97 2.96
C ILE A 89 0.91 8.34 3.30
N ILE A 90 0.70 7.05 3.02
CA ILE A 90 -0.51 6.31 3.40
C ILE A 90 -0.17 5.47 4.63
N ARG A 91 -0.98 5.61 5.70
CA ARG A 91 -0.78 4.90 6.97
C ARG A 91 -2.08 4.29 7.48
N GLY A 92 -1.99 3.05 7.98
CA GLY A 92 -3.08 2.42 8.73
C GLY A 92 -4.30 2.06 7.90
N MET A 93 -4.15 1.93 6.59
CA MET A 93 -5.26 1.67 5.68
C MET A 93 -5.69 0.21 5.77
N LYS A 94 -7.00 -0.06 5.69
CA LYS A 94 -7.57 -1.41 5.79
C LYS A 94 -8.53 -1.67 4.65
N ALA A 95 -8.56 -2.89 4.15
CA ALA A 95 -9.56 -3.33 3.19
C ALA A 95 -10.94 -3.43 3.86
N GLU A 96 -11.96 -2.90 3.19
CA GLU A 96 -13.38 -3.06 3.55
C GLU A 96 -14.08 -4.12 2.66
N GLY A 97 -13.35 -4.71 1.71
CA GLY A 97 -13.88 -5.63 0.72
C GLY A 97 -14.33 -4.92 -0.57
N GLY A 98 -14.52 -5.70 -1.65
CA GLY A 98 -15.00 -5.16 -2.93
C GLY A 98 -14.08 -4.12 -3.58
N GLY A 99 -12.77 -4.14 -3.28
CA GLY A 99 -11.81 -3.15 -3.77
C GLY A 99 -11.86 -1.80 -3.05
N LYS A 100 -12.52 -1.71 -1.88
CA LYS A 100 -12.61 -0.50 -1.07
C LYS A 100 -11.70 -0.56 0.14
N TYR A 101 -11.18 0.60 0.53
CA TYR A 101 -10.22 0.75 1.62
C TYR A 101 -10.55 1.99 2.46
N ALA A 102 -10.46 1.87 3.78
CA ALA A 102 -10.71 2.97 4.70
C ALA A 102 -9.97 2.80 6.05
N GLY A 103 -10.28 3.69 7.00
CA GLY A 103 -9.72 3.69 8.35
C GLY A 103 -8.31 4.26 8.47
N GLY A 104 -7.63 4.45 7.34
CA GLY A 104 -6.29 5.02 7.26
C GLY A 104 -6.26 6.53 7.08
N THR A 105 -5.03 7.03 6.91
CA THR A 105 -4.75 8.43 6.62
C THR A 105 -3.82 8.57 5.43
N ILE A 106 -3.89 9.74 4.78
CA ILE A 106 -2.95 10.14 3.74
C ILE A 106 -2.35 11.51 4.04
N LEU A 107 -1.03 11.65 3.91
CA LEU A 107 -0.31 12.92 3.98
C LEU A 107 -0.21 13.53 2.58
N LYS A 108 -0.52 14.83 2.45
CA LYS A 108 -0.09 15.66 1.30
C LYS A 108 1.18 16.42 1.72
N PRO A 109 2.38 16.02 1.29
CA PRO A 109 3.64 16.60 1.76
C PRO A 109 3.74 18.11 1.49
N ASP A 110 3.26 18.56 0.32
CA ASP A 110 3.31 19.98 -0.06
C ASP A 110 2.59 20.90 0.93
N GLU A 111 1.47 20.42 1.50
CA GLU A 111 0.69 21.16 2.50
C GLU A 111 1.10 20.81 3.94
N GLY A 112 1.85 19.72 4.14
CA GLY A 112 2.15 19.17 5.46
C GLY A 112 0.91 18.68 6.23
N LYS A 113 -0.19 18.40 5.52
CA LYS A 113 -1.48 18.04 6.12
C LYS A 113 -1.80 16.56 5.95
N VAL A 114 -2.32 15.98 7.03
CA VAL A 114 -2.78 14.60 7.08
C VAL A 114 -4.31 14.59 7.03
N TYR A 115 -4.85 13.75 6.16
CA TYR A 115 -6.29 13.60 5.91
C TYR A 115 -6.73 12.21 6.30
N LYS A 116 -7.97 12.08 6.80
CA LYS A 116 -8.65 10.78 6.79
C LYS A 116 -8.81 10.35 5.34
N SER A 117 -8.49 9.11 5.03
CA SER A 117 -8.44 8.66 3.65
C SER A 117 -9.34 7.46 3.40
N LYS A 118 -9.88 7.42 2.19
CA LYS A 118 -10.54 6.27 1.58
C LYS A 118 -9.93 6.03 0.22
N MET A 119 -9.91 4.78 -0.22
CA MET A 119 -9.47 4.44 -1.57
C MET A 119 -10.41 3.40 -2.19
N GLU A 120 -10.55 3.43 -3.51
CA GLU A 120 -11.38 2.49 -4.25
C GLU A 120 -10.69 2.08 -5.55
N LEU A 121 -10.53 0.78 -5.76
CA LEU A 121 -10.09 0.22 -7.03
C LEU A 121 -11.24 0.33 -8.03
N VAL A 122 -10.98 1.03 -9.12
CA VAL A 122 -11.96 1.21 -10.21
C VAL A 122 -11.37 0.70 -11.52
N GLU A 123 -12.21 0.61 -12.55
CA GLU A 123 -11.80 0.15 -13.88
C GLU A 123 -11.07 -1.22 -13.87
N GLY A 124 -11.58 -2.17 -13.07
CA GLY A 124 -10.97 -3.49 -12.93
C GLY A 124 -9.60 -3.47 -12.25
N GLY A 125 -9.33 -2.45 -11.43
CA GLY A 125 -8.08 -2.30 -10.68
C GLY A 125 -6.97 -1.59 -11.45
N ARG A 126 -7.23 -1.07 -12.65
CA ARG A 126 -6.28 -0.24 -13.42
C ARG A 126 -6.12 1.17 -12.85
N LYS A 127 -7.10 1.63 -12.08
CA LYS A 127 -7.10 2.94 -11.42
C LYS A 127 -7.45 2.81 -9.95
N LEU A 128 -6.92 3.72 -9.17
CA LEU A 128 -7.21 3.85 -7.74
C LEU A 128 -7.72 5.25 -7.48
N GLU A 129 -8.99 5.37 -7.10
CA GLU A 129 -9.50 6.63 -6.57
C GLU A 129 -9.02 6.77 -5.13
N VAL A 130 -8.40 7.89 -4.80
CA VAL A 130 -7.86 8.19 -3.47
C VAL A 130 -8.48 9.48 -2.98
N SER A 131 -9.22 9.41 -1.88
CA SER A 131 -9.86 10.55 -1.24
C SER A 131 -9.14 10.96 0.04
N GLY A 132 -9.03 12.27 0.26
CA GLY A 132 -8.64 12.87 1.53
C GLY A 132 -9.75 13.79 2.04
N CYS A 133 -10.16 13.61 3.30
CA CYS A 133 -11.25 14.35 3.91
C CYS A 133 -10.82 15.13 5.17
N ILE A 134 -11.35 16.33 5.33
CA ILE A 134 -11.39 17.08 6.59
C ILE A 134 -12.85 17.30 6.95
N ALA A 135 -13.29 16.77 8.10
CA ALA A 135 -14.69 16.75 8.50
C ALA A 135 -15.59 16.21 7.37
N PHE A 136 -16.47 17.05 6.81
CA PHE A 136 -17.41 16.69 5.74
C PHE A 136 -16.92 17.07 4.33
N ILE A 137 -15.75 17.71 4.20
CA ILE A 137 -15.19 18.12 2.90
C ILE A 137 -14.15 17.11 2.46
N CYS A 138 -14.39 16.46 1.33
CA CYS A 138 -13.49 15.50 0.71
C CYS A 138 -13.01 16.00 -0.65
N LYS A 139 -11.75 15.70 -0.98
CA LYS A 139 -11.20 15.81 -2.34
C LYS A 139 -10.67 14.46 -2.77
N SER A 140 -10.90 14.11 -4.02
CA SER A 140 -10.44 12.86 -4.62
C SER A 140 -9.44 13.12 -5.73
N GLN A 141 -8.54 12.15 -5.92
CA GLN A 141 -7.61 12.07 -7.03
C GLN A 141 -7.66 10.66 -7.60
N VAL A 142 -7.41 10.53 -8.90
CA VAL A 142 -7.31 9.25 -9.57
C VAL A 142 -5.86 8.94 -9.81
N TRP A 143 -5.40 7.80 -9.32
CA TRP A 143 -4.06 7.28 -9.57
C TRP A 143 -4.11 6.18 -10.61
N GLU A 144 -3.06 6.09 -11.43
CA GLU A 144 -2.95 5.08 -12.49
C GLU A 144 -2.03 3.97 -12.04
N ARG A 145 -2.39 2.72 -12.30
CA ARG A 145 -1.49 1.59 -12.05
C ARG A 145 -0.28 1.67 -12.99
N GLN A 146 0.89 1.37 -12.46
CA GLN A 146 2.12 1.19 -13.23
C GLN A 146 2.33 -0.28 -13.62
#